data_AF-A0A8E7EJP2-F1
#
_entry.id   AF-A0A8E7EJP2-F1
#
_cell.length_a   1.000
_cell.length_b   1.000
_cell.length_c   1.000
_cell.angle_alpha   90.00
_cell.angle_beta   90.00
_cell.angle_gamma   90.00
#
_symmetry.space_group_name_H-M   'P 1'
#
loop_
_entity.id
_entity.type
_entity.pdbx_description
1 polymer ?
#
loop_
_entity_poly.entity_id
_entity_poly.type
_entity_poly.pdbx_seq_one_letter_code
_entity_poly.pdbx_strand_id
1 'polypeptide(L)'
;MRTHYQSEVLSAVYAAMRPDDTLISRQRIEDEVERNPAYYPGLAGRTRIGRRRIITRAMNQSYSFWCESRGVHPSSFVWHIRDLALDLHHTSGVQE
;
A
#
# COMPACT_ATOMS: atom_id res chain seq x y z
N MET A 1 10.08 6.32 14.54
CA MET A 1 9.66 4.91 14.73
C MET A 1 9.25 4.33 13.38
N ARG A 2 10.10 3.52 12.74
CA ARG A 2 9.66 2.65 11.63
C ARG A 2 8.65 1.69 12.24
N THR A 3 7.39 1.80 11.83
CA THR A 3 6.32 0.97 12.38
C THR A 3 6.56 -0.45 11.90
N HIS A 4 6.57 -1.44 12.79
CA HIS A 4 6.77 -2.86 12.45
C HIS A 4 5.84 -3.37 11.33
N TYR A 5 4.72 -2.67 11.11
CA TYR A 5 3.72 -2.99 10.08
C TYR A 5 4.01 -2.38 8.71
N GLN A 6 4.98 -1.46 8.58
CA GLN A 6 5.23 -0.79 7.30
C GLN A 6 5.68 -1.78 6.23
N SER A 7 6.56 -2.74 6.57
CA SER A 7 6.98 -3.79 5.66
C SER A 7 5.83 -4.70 5.23
N GLU A 8 4.95 -5.09 6.17
CA GLU A 8 3.75 -5.87 5.85
C GLU A 8 2.80 -5.11 4.93
N VAL A 9 2.57 -3.82 5.17
CA VAL A 9 1.72 -2.98 4.30
C VAL A 9 2.32 -2.86 2.91
N LEU A 10 3.63 -2.61 2.79
CA LEU A 10 4.28 -2.53 1.48
C LEU A 10 4.21 -3.87 0.73
N SER A 11 4.45 -4.99 1.42
CA SER A 11 4.28 -6.33 0.84
C SER A 11 2.85 -6.57 0.35
N ALA A 12 1.84 -6.18 1.14
CA ALA A 12 0.44 -6.28 0.74
C ALA A 12 0.10 -5.36 -0.46
N VAL A 13 0.71 -4.17 -0.55
CA VAL A 13 0.58 -3.29 -1.72
C VAL A 13 1.12 -3.99 -2.96
N TYR A 14 2.35 -4.51 -2.92
CA TYR A 14 2.95 -5.21 -4.05
C TYR A 14 2.15 -6.43 -4.49
N ALA A 15 1.68 -7.25 -3.55
CA ALA A 15 0.86 -8.42 -3.86
C ALA A 15 -0.51 -8.04 -4.45
N ALA A 16 -1.09 -6.94 -3.99
CA ALA A 16 -2.37 -6.46 -4.46
C ALA A 16 -2.31 -5.74 -5.82
N MET A 17 -1.12 -5.29 -6.26
CA MET A 17 -0.92 -4.57 -7.52
C MET A 17 -1.05 -5.48 -8.76
N ARG A 18 -1.61 -4.93 -9.83
CA ARG A 18 -1.48 -5.48 -11.19
C ARG A 18 -0.40 -4.71 -11.97
N PRO A 19 0.17 -5.29 -13.04
CA PRO A 19 1.25 -4.67 -13.82
C PRO A 19 0.94 -3.24 -14.30
N ASP A 20 -0.32 -2.96 -14.63
CA ASP A 20 -0.73 -1.65 -15.18
C ASP A 20 -1.36 -0.71 -14.14
N ASP A 21 -1.41 -1.11 -12.87
CA ASP A 21 -2.01 -0.28 -11.83
C ASP A 21 -1.11 0.93 -11.50
N THR A 22 -1.68 2.12 -11.62
CA THR A 22 -1.04 3.39 -11.18
C THR A 22 -1.57 3.89 -9.85
N LEU A 23 -2.63 3.25 -9.35
CA LEU A 23 -3.37 3.59 -8.14
C LEU A 23 -3.66 2.34 -7.33
N ILE A 24 -3.61 2.47 -6.00
CA ILE A 24 -4.08 1.42 -5.10
C ILE A 24 -5.03 1.99 -4.05
N SER A 25 -6.12 1.28 -3.78
CA SER A 25 -7.08 1.64 -2.74
C SER A 25 -6.79 0.90 -1.44
N ARG A 26 -7.14 1.52 -0.31
CA ARG A 26 -7.07 0.87 1.01
C ARG A 26 -7.87 -0.44 1.05
N GLN A 27 -9.04 -0.47 0.40
CA GLN A 27 -9.88 -1.66 0.38
C GLN A 27 -9.16 -2.83 -0.28
N ARG A 28 -8.44 -2.59 -1.39
CA ARG A 28 -7.71 -3.64 -2.09
C ARG A 28 -6.57 -4.21 -1.26
N ILE A 29 -5.86 -3.36 -0.50
CA ILE A 29 -4.84 -3.79 0.46
C ILE A 29 -5.48 -4.58 1.61
N GLU A 30 -6.63 -4.14 2.12
CA GLU A 30 -7.38 -4.85 3.16
C GLU A 30 -7.86 -6.22 2.69
N ASP A 31 -8.39 -6.31 1.47
CA ASP A 31 -8.84 -7.55 0.85
C ASP A 31 -7.68 -8.55 0.70
N GLU A 32 -6.49 -8.08 0.30
CA GLU A 32 -5.29 -8.91 0.20
C GLU A 32 -4.91 -9.51 1.56
N VAL A 33 -4.90 -8.69 2.61
CA VAL A 33 -4.59 -9.15 3.97
C VAL A 33 -5.64 -10.15 4.47
N GLU A 34 -6.92 -9.95 4.15
CA GLU A 34 -8.00 -10.84 4.55
C GLU A 34 -7.99 -12.18 3.79
N ARG A 35 -7.60 -12.17 2.52
CA ARG A 35 -7.45 -13.39 1.71
C ARG A 35 -6.20 -14.19 2.09
N ASN A 36 -5.12 -13.50 2.43
CA ASN A 36 -3.78 -14.07 2.61
C ASN A 36 -3.21 -13.80 4.01
N PRO A 37 -3.93 -14.10 5.12
CA PRO A 37 -3.56 -13.65 6.47
C PRO A 37 -2.23 -14.20 6.98
N ALA A 38 -1.80 -15.38 6.50
CA ALA A 38 -0.55 -16.01 6.89
C ALA A 38 0.69 -15.18 6.51
N TYR A 39 0.60 -14.37 5.45
CA TYR A 39 1.70 -13.52 4.97
C TYR A 39 1.79 -12.18 5.72
N TYR A 40 0.74 -11.81 6.46
CA TYR A 40 0.63 -10.53 7.16
C TYR A 40 0.19 -10.74 8.61
N PRO A 41 0.93 -11.52 9.42
CA PRO A 41 0.50 -11.93 10.75
C PRO A 41 0.24 -10.72 11.67
N GLY A 42 1.02 -9.64 11.51
CA GLY A 42 0.85 -8.40 12.24
C GLY A 42 -0.44 -7.65 11.89
N LEU A 43 -0.85 -7.65 10.62
CA LEU A 43 -2.09 -7.01 10.16
C LEU A 43 -3.34 -7.88 10.34
N ALA A 44 -3.20 -9.20 10.19
CA ALA A 44 -4.27 -10.19 10.33
C ALA A 44 -4.77 -10.28 11.79
N GLY A 45 -3.86 -10.20 12.76
CA GLY A 45 -4.20 -10.20 14.19
C GLY A 45 -4.87 -8.92 14.71
N ARG A 46 -5.19 -7.95 13.83
CA ARG A 46 -5.80 -6.67 14.22
C ARG A 46 -7.26 -6.60 13.82
N THR A 47 -8.02 -5.83 14.59
CA THR A 47 -9.39 -5.46 14.22
C THR A 47 -9.39 -4.70 12.90
N ARG A 48 -10.51 -4.76 12.17
CA ARG A 48 -10.68 -4.02 10.90
C ARG A 48 -10.31 -2.54 11.01
N ILE A 49 -10.77 -1.87 12.07
CA ILE A 49 -10.46 -0.46 12.33
C ILE A 49 -8.96 -0.27 12.58
N GLY A 50 -8.33 -1.15 13.36
CA GLY A 50 -6.90 -1.11 13.63
C GLY A 50 -6.06 -1.30 12.37
N ARG A 51 -6.38 -2.32 11.57
CA ARG A 51 -5.72 -2.60 10.28
C ARG A 51 -5.83 -1.41 9.33
N ARG A 52 -7.02 -0.83 9.17
CA ARG A 52 -7.22 0.36 8.32
C ARG A 52 -6.37 1.56 8.76
N ARG A 53 -6.29 1.84 10.07
CA ARG A 53 -5.44 2.93 10.59
C ARG A 53 -3.96 2.70 10.28
N ILE A 54 -3.49 1.47 10.42
CA ILE A 54 -2.11 1.09 10.10
C ILE A 54 -1.83 1.26 8.61
N ILE A 55 -2.69 0.73 7.73
CA ILE A 55 -2.57 0.86 6.28
C ILE A 55 -2.53 2.33 5.88
N THR A 56 -3.50 3.13 6.32
CA THR A 56 -3.57 4.56 5.98
C THR A 56 -2.29 5.29 6.41
N ARG A 57 -1.78 5.03 7.61
CA ARG A 57 -0.56 5.69 8.10
C ARG A 57 0.67 5.30 7.27
N ALA A 58 0.85 4.01 6.98
CA ALA A 58 1.99 3.53 6.22
C ALA A 58 1.96 4.03 4.77
N MET A 59 0.78 4.06 4.15
CA MET A 59 0.61 4.57 2.79
C MET A 59 0.86 6.07 2.70
N ASN A 60 0.31 6.87 3.62
CA ASN A 60 0.56 8.32 3.64
C ASN A 60 2.04 8.69 3.86
N GLN A 61 2.84 7.78 4.42
CA GLN A 61 4.29 7.97 4.59
C GLN A 61 5.09 7.57 3.35
N SER A 62 4.52 6.73 2.48
CA SER A 62 5.25 6.07 1.39
C SER A 62 4.78 6.53 0.00
N TYR A 63 3.57 7.08 -0.11
CA TYR A 63 2.93 7.41 -1.37
C TYR A 63 2.13 8.70 -1.29
N SER A 64 2.10 9.43 -2.40
CA SER A 64 1.24 10.61 -2.58
C SER A 64 -0.23 10.19 -2.63
N PHE A 65 -1.08 10.90 -1.89
CA PHE A 65 -2.52 10.66 -1.92
C PHE A 65 -3.11 11.13 -3.25
N TRP A 66 -3.96 10.31 -3.88
CA TRP A 66 -4.54 10.65 -5.19
C TRP A 66 -5.64 11.74 -5.08
N CYS A 67 -6.30 11.83 -3.94
CA CYS A 67 -7.42 12.76 -3.73
C CYS A 67 -6.92 14.13 -3.23
N GLU A 68 -6.33 14.91 -4.13
CA GLU A 68 -6.29 16.38 -4.04
C GLU A 68 -7.18 17.06 -5.11
N SER A 69 -7.79 16.28 -6.01
CA SER A 69 -8.71 16.78 -7.03
C SER A 69 -10.16 16.77 -6.52
N ARG A 70 -10.84 17.93 -6.66
CA ARG A 70 -12.20 18.22 -6.15
C ARG A 70 -13.19 17.11 -6.51
N GLY A 71 -13.85 16.52 -5.49
CA GLY A 71 -15.06 15.71 -5.67
C GLY A 71 -14.97 14.22 -5.29
N VAL A 72 -13.82 13.71 -4.88
CA VAL A 72 -13.72 12.32 -4.40
C VAL A 72 -14.08 12.24 -2.92
N HIS A 73 -15.00 11.35 -2.56
CA HIS A 73 -15.42 11.16 -1.17
C HIS A 73 -14.21 10.70 -0.32
N PRO A 74 -13.93 11.35 0.83
CA PRO A 74 -12.72 11.12 1.65
C PRO A 74 -12.61 9.71 2.23
N SER A 75 -13.63 8.85 2.07
CA SER A 75 -13.55 7.43 2.46
C SER A 75 -12.75 6.57 1.49
N SER A 76 -12.57 7.03 0.25
CA SER A 76 -11.81 6.33 -0.79
C SER A 76 -10.34 6.69 -0.64
N PHE A 77 -9.69 6.13 0.38
CA PHE A 77 -8.25 6.26 0.54
C PHE A 77 -7.55 5.55 -0.62
N VAL A 78 -7.01 6.33 -1.56
CA VAL A 78 -6.35 5.87 -2.78
C VAL A 78 -5.03 6.62 -2.92
N TRP A 79 -3.98 5.91 -3.30
CA TRP A 79 -2.62 6.45 -3.43
C TRP A 79 -2.04 6.17 -4.81
N HIS A 80 -1.19 7.06 -5.28
CA HIS A 80 -0.34 6.85 -6.45
C HIS A 80 0.81 5.91 -6.11
N ILE A 81 0.98 4.85 -6.89
CA ILE A 81 2.04 3.85 -6.68
C ILE A 81 3.10 3.84 -7.78
N ARG A 82 2.92 4.69 -8.80
CA ARG A 82 3.77 4.73 -9.99
C ARG A 82 5.19 5.24 -9.73
N ASP A 83 5.37 6.08 -8.71
CA ASP A 83 6.70 6.56 -8.32
C ASP A 83 7.61 5.42 -7.85
N LEU A 84 7.03 4.35 -7.29
CA LEU A 84 7.76 3.17 -6.86
C LEU A 84 8.27 2.31 -8.03
N ALA A 85 7.54 2.29 -9.15
CA ALA A 85 7.91 1.53 -10.34
C ALA A 85 9.11 2.16 -11.06
N LEU A 86 9.28 3.49 -10.98
CA LEU A 86 10.41 4.18 -11.58
C LEU A 86 11.71 4.01 -10.79
N ASP A 87 11.64 3.95 -9.45
CA ASP A 87 12.81 3.70 -8.60
C ASP A 87 13.37 2.27 -8.74
N LEU A 88 12.53 1.29 -9.10
CA LEU A 88 12.96 -0.10 -9.32
C LEU A 88 13.60 -0.33 -10.70
N HIS A 89 13.32 0.50 -11.70
CA HIS A 89 14.01 0.45 -12.98
C HIS A 89 15.40 1.10 -12.94
N HIS A 90 15.72 1.87 -11.90
CA HIS A 90 17.06 2.47 -11.73
C HIS A 90 18.07 1.54 -11.03
N THR A 91 17.62 0.48 -10.35
CA THR A 91 18.53 -0.47 -9.66
C THR A 91 18.92 -1.69 -10.48
N SER A 92 18.42 -1.82 -11.71
CA SER A 92 18.83 -2.88 -12.67
C SER A 92 19.94 -2.43 -13.64
N GLY A 93 20.59 -1.30 -13.36
CA GLY A 93 21.72 -0.78 -14.15
C GLY A 93 23.06 -0.91 -13.44
N VAL A 94 23.46 -2.13 -13.06
CA VAL A 94 24.87 -2.44 -12.80
C VAL A 94 25.24 -3.73 -13.51
N GLN A 95 25.79 -3.56 -14.72
CA GLN A 95 26.64 -4.47 -15.50
C GLN A 95 26.91 -3.67 -16.80
N GLU A 96 28.12 -3.32 -17.22
CA GLU A 96 29.49 -3.82 -16.97
C GLU A 96 30.50 -2.66 -16.90
#